data_AF-A0A0B7FQ05-F1
#
_entry.id   AF-A0A0B7FQ05-F1
#
_cell.length_a   1.000
_cell.length_b   1.000
_cell.length_c   1.000
_cell.angle_alpha   90.00
_cell.angle_beta   90.00
_cell.angle_gamma   90.00
#
_symmetry.space_group_name_H-M   'P 1'
#
loop_
_entity.id
_entity.type
_entity.pdbx_description
1 polymer ?
#
loop_
_entity_poly.entity_id
_entity_poly.type
_entity_poly.pdbx_seq_one_letter_code
_entity_poly.pdbx_strand_id
1 'polypeptide(L)'
;MTNPERKLNVSQAAKDGGAAYKALSHQQKEIYKRKARLAKEEYDRELIAWQRMLTPEDIRVENVFRSAQRKAGKSRRSNLKDPNAPKKPLSAYFMFLQWIRADPARIQDVFGEEGETTRQSVLAASKWRELSDAEKKPFLAQAEREKLEYEAARKVYEERTSGVSKSNPYTGGFMHMTGSTVTSNSWGTSTDAGLGGRRGSSSSKLPGGASFGAIVFSPNSAYDEEAVGDGDMEDMLNTIHWK
;
A
#
# COMPACT_ATOMS: atom_id res chain seq x y z
N MET A 1 3.96 -31.61 -36.64
CA MET A 1 5.07 -30.67 -36.86
C MET A 1 4.96 -29.53 -35.86
N THR A 2 5.55 -29.68 -34.67
CA THR A 2 5.53 -28.67 -33.61
C THR A 2 6.72 -27.73 -33.79
N ASN A 3 6.46 -26.49 -34.20
CA ASN A 3 7.48 -25.47 -34.40
C ASN A 3 8.02 -24.99 -33.02
N PRO A 4 9.29 -25.22 -32.68
CA PRO A 4 9.80 -25.04 -31.31
C PRO A 4 10.24 -23.62 -30.94
N GLU A 5 10.06 -22.59 -31.78
CA GLU A 5 10.53 -21.22 -31.47
C GLU A 5 9.50 -20.10 -31.74
N ARG A 6 8.24 -20.25 -31.31
CA ARG A 6 7.39 -19.05 -31.17
C ARG A 6 7.71 -18.36 -29.85
N LYS A 7 8.66 -17.41 -29.90
CA LYS A 7 8.89 -16.47 -28.81
C LYS A 7 7.57 -15.76 -28.48
N LEU A 8 6.93 -16.16 -27.38
CA LEU A 8 5.66 -15.59 -26.94
C LEU A 8 5.82 -14.09 -26.73
N ASN A 9 5.15 -13.30 -27.56
CA ASN A 9 5.11 -11.86 -27.39
C ASN A 9 4.17 -11.55 -26.22
N VAL A 10 4.70 -11.08 -25.09
CA VAL A 10 3.94 -10.73 -23.88
C VAL A 10 2.80 -9.76 -24.19
N SER A 11 3.01 -8.83 -25.12
CA SER A 11 1.98 -7.88 -25.55
C SER A 11 0.81 -8.59 -26.25
N GLN A 12 1.10 -9.57 -27.10
CA GLN A 12 0.08 -10.34 -27.80
C GLN A 12 -0.66 -11.27 -26.83
N ALA A 13 0.07 -11.97 -25.96
CA ALA A 13 -0.52 -12.83 -24.94
C ALA A 13 -1.47 -12.07 -23.99
N ALA A 14 -1.12 -10.85 -23.61
CA ALA A 14 -2.00 -10.00 -22.79
C ALA A 14 -3.27 -9.58 -23.54
N LYS A 15 -3.17 -9.24 -24.84
CA LYS A 15 -4.34 -8.92 -25.68
C LYS A 15 -5.28 -10.12 -25.82
N ASP A 16 -4.71 -11.28 -26.15
CA ASP A 16 -5.45 -12.51 -26.35
C ASP A 16 -6.12 -12.96 -25.03
N GLY A 17 -5.40 -12.87 -23.91
CA GLY A 17 -5.95 -13.14 -22.58
C GLY A 17 -7.10 -12.20 -22.19
N GLY A 18 -6.99 -10.91 -22.51
CA GLY A 18 -8.07 -9.95 -22.30
C GLY A 18 -9.32 -10.24 -23.13
N ALA A 19 -9.13 -10.61 -24.41
CA ALA A 19 -10.23 -11.01 -25.29
C ALA A 19 -10.90 -12.30 -24.79
N ALA A 20 -10.11 -13.31 -24.41
CA ALA A 20 -10.60 -14.55 -23.85
C ALA A 20 -11.40 -14.33 -22.55
N TYR A 21 -10.87 -13.52 -21.61
CA TYR A 21 -11.59 -13.18 -20.38
C TYR A 21 -12.91 -12.44 -20.65
N LYS A 22 -12.93 -11.54 -21.65
CA LYS A 22 -14.14 -10.82 -22.03
C LYS A 22 -15.22 -11.78 -22.57
N ALA A 23 -14.81 -12.79 -23.33
CA ALA A 23 -15.70 -13.81 -23.90
C ALA A 23 -16.26 -14.83 -22.89
N LEU A 24 -15.70 -14.91 -21.67
CA LEU A 24 -16.22 -15.80 -20.62
C LEU A 24 -17.65 -15.46 -20.22
N SER A 25 -18.42 -16.49 -19.86
CA SER A 25 -19.77 -16.34 -19.30
C SER A 25 -19.73 -15.68 -17.92
N HIS A 26 -20.90 -15.25 -17.42
CA HIS A 26 -21.02 -14.69 -16.08
C HIS A 26 -20.56 -15.70 -15.01
N GLN A 27 -21.06 -16.93 -15.05
CA GLN A 27 -20.69 -17.99 -14.10
C GLN A 27 -19.17 -18.28 -14.11
N GLN A 28 -18.54 -18.32 -15.28
CA GLN A 28 -17.10 -18.52 -15.39
C GLN A 28 -16.31 -17.34 -14.80
N LYS A 29 -16.77 -16.10 -15.01
CA LYS A 29 -16.17 -14.90 -14.39
C LYS A 29 -16.31 -14.91 -12.87
N GLU A 30 -17.43 -15.41 -12.32
CA GLU A 30 -17.63 -15.50 -10.88
C GLU A 30 -16.61 -16.41 -10.18
N ILE A 31 -16.15 -17.49 -10.84
CA ILE A 31 -15.07 -18.34 -10.31
C ILE A 31 -13.78 -17.51 -10.12
N TYR A 32 -13.40 -16.69 -11.09
CA TYR A 32 -12.21 -15.84 -10.98
C TYR A 32 -12.38 -14.74 -9.93
N LYS A 33 -13.57 -14.13 -9.83
CA LYS A 33 -13.86 -13.15 -8.78
C LYS A 33 -13.76 -13.78 -7.39
N ARG A 34 -14.28 -14.99 -7.21
CA ARG A 34 -14.17 -15.74 -5.95
C ARG A 34 -12.70 -16.03 -5.61
N LYS A 35 -11.91 -16.54 -6.57
CA LYS A 35 -10.47 -16.77 -6.39
C LYS A 35 -9.72 -15.48 -6.02
N ALA A 36 -10.02 -14.37 -6.71
CA ALA A 36 -9.43 -13.08 -6.41
C ALA A 36 -9.77 -12.57 -5.00
N ARG A 37 -11.02 -12.77 -4.55
CA ARG A 37 -11.44 -12.44 -3.19
C ARG A 37 -10.69 -13.26 -2.14
N LEU A 38 -10.62 -14.59 -2.31
CA LEU A 38 -9.90 -15.48 -1.39
C LEU A 38 -8.41 -15.14 -1.33
N ALA A 39 -7.77 -14.91 -2.48
CA ALA A 39 -6.37 -14.51 -2.53
C ALA A 39 -6.13 -13.16 -1.83
N LYS A 40 -7.07 -12.21 -1.94
CA LYS A 40 -7.00 -10.94 -1.22
C LYS A 40 -7.11 -11.15 0.30
N GLU A 41 -8.04 -11.98 0.76
CA GLU A 41 -8.22 -12.27 2.18
C GLU A 41 -6.98 -12.95 2.78
N GLU A 42 -6.38 -13.89 2.06
CA GLU A 42 -5.11 -14.51 2.43
C GLU A 42 -3.98 -13.49 2.53
N TYR A 43 -3.80 -12.67 1.49
CA TYR A 43 -2.82 -11.59 1.49
C TYR A 43 -3.02 -10.62 2.67
N ASP A 44 -4.27 -10.22 2.96
CA ASP A 44 -4.57 -9.32 4.07
C ASP A 44 -4.22 -9.98 5.42
N ARG A 45 -4.48 -11.28 5.60
CA ARG A 45 -4.08 -12.04 6.79
C ARG A 45 -2.57 -12.11 6.96
N GLU A 46 -1.86 -12.46 5.89
CA GLU A 46 -0.39 -12.52 5.89
C GLU A 46 0.23 -11.14 6.14
N LEU A 47 -0.32 -10.09 5.53
CA LEU A 47 0.12 -8.72 5.74
C LEU A 47 -0.04 -8.30 7.21
N ILE A 48 -1.15 -8.67 7.84
CA ILE A 48 -1.38 -8.41 9.28
C ILE A 48 -0.41 -9.22 10.12
N ALA A 49 -0.21 -10.50 9.83
CA ALA A 49 0.73 -11.35 10.55
C ALA A 49 2.16 -10.80 10.45
N TRP A 50 2.56 -10.39 9.25
CA TRP A 50 3.83 -9.71 9.01
C TRP A 50 3.93 -8.39 9.79
N GLN A 51 2.92 -7.52 9.71
CA GLN A 51 2.92 -6.26 10.45
C GLN A 51 3.07 -6.44 11.97
N ARG A 52 2.52 -7.53 12.53
CA ARG A 52 2.65 -7.87 13.95
C ARG A 52 4.05 -8.35 14.35
N MET A 53 4.81 -8.93 13.43
CA MET A 53 6.18 -9.39 13.72
C MET A 53 7.24 -8.31 13.53
N LEU A 54 6.95 -7.17 12.88
CA LEU A 54 7.95 -6.11 12.76
C LEU A 54 8.25 -5.47 14.11
N THR A 55 9.54 -5.33 14.38
CA THR A 55 10.00 -4.46 15.45
C THR A 55 9.98 -2.99 15.01
N PRO A 56 9.94 -2.03 15.96
CA PRO A 56 10.10 -0.62 15.65
C PRO A 56 11.37 -0.30 14.84
N GLU A 57 12.46 -1.03 15.09
CA GLU A 57 13.72 -0.88 14.36
C GLU A 57 13.62 -1.40 12.92
N ASP A 58 12.95 -2.53 12.70
CA ASP A 58 12.68 -3.05 11.35
C ASP A 58 11.90 -2.03 10.52
N ILE A 59 10.88 -1.41 11.13
CA ILE A 59 10.08 -0.35 10.53
C ILE A 59 10.96 0.86 10.18
N ARG A 60 11.88 1.26 11.08
CA ARG A 60 12.80 2.38 10.86
C ARG A 60 13.73 2.13 9.67
N VAL A 61 14.39 0.97 9.64
CA VAL A 61 15.32 0.57 8.57
C VAL A 61 14.60 0.50 7.22
N GLU A 62 13.46 -0.19 7.17
CA GLU A 62 12.67 -0.32 5.94
C GLU A 62 12.16 1.05 5.46
N ASN A 63 11.78 1.95 6.37
CA ASN A 63 11.34 3.30 6.01
C ASN A 63 12.46 4.18 5.44
N VAL A 64 13.69 4.03 5.93
CA VAL A 64 14.87 4.69 5.35
C VAL A 64 15.08 4.18 3.92
N PHE A 65 15.02 2.86 3.72
CA PHE A 65 15.14 2.25 2.39
C PHE A 65 14.04 2.73 1.44
N ARG A 66 12.76 2.67 1.85
CA ARG A 66 11.62 3.16 1.04
C ARG A 66 11.73 4.63 0.69
N SER A 67 12.20 5.45 1.62
CA SER A 67 12.42 6.88 1.39
C SER A 67 13.54 7.13 0.37
N ALA A 68 14.63 6.37 0.43
CA ALA A 68 15.70 6.43 -0.56
C ALA A 68 15.22 5.98 -1.95
N GLN A 69 14.45 4.89 -2.04
CA GLN A 69 13.88 4.42 -3.31
C GLN A 69 12.91 5.44 -3.93
N ARG A 70 12.08 6.11 -3.11
CA ARG A 70 11.21 7.21 -3.58
C ARG A 70 12.03 8.39 -4.09
N LYS A 71 13.07 8.79 -3.37
CA LYS A 71 13.97 9.88 -3.79
C LYS A 71 14.69 9.55 -5.10
N ALA A 72 15.03 8.29 -5.32
CA ALA A 72 15.62 7.79 -6.56
C ALA A 72 14.62 7.56 -7.71
N GLY A 73 13.32 7.80 -7.50
CA GLY A 73 12.27 7.55 -8.49
C GLY A 73 11.99 6.07 -8.78
N LYS A 74 12.56 5.16 -8.01
CA LYS A 74 12.48 3.70 -8.21
C LYS A 74 11.25 3.05 -7.58
N SER A 75 10.57 3.75 -6.68
CA SER A 75 9.39 3.25 -5.99
C SER A 75 8.42 4.37 -5.64
N ARG A 76 7.13 4.04 -5.52
CA ARG A 76 6.08 4.91 -4.96
C ARG A 76 5.51 4.37 -3.65
N ARG A 77 6.12 3.34 -3.06
CA ARG A 77 5.64 2.71 -1.83
C ARG A 77 5.73 3.68 -0.64
N SER A 78 4.67 3.73 0.14
CA SER A 78 4.60 4.53 1.36
C SER A 78 5.41 3.90 2.49
N ASN A 79 5.75 4.71 3.49
CA ASN A 79 6.41 4.25 4.69
C ASN A 79 5.46 3.37 5.54
N LEU A 80 6.03 2.36 6.19
CA LEU A 80 5.38 1.56 7.22
C LEU A 80 5.08 2.41 8.45
N LYS A 81 3.97 2.10 9.11
CA LYS A 81 3.51 2.79 10.33
C LYS A 81 3.67 1.82 11.50
N ASP A 82 4.31 2.28 12.57
CA ASP A 82 4.31 1.54 13.84
C ASP A 82 3.01 1.87 14.60
N PRO A 83 2.18 0.86 14.94
CA PRO A 83 1.00 1.06 15.79
C PRO A 83 1.29 1.61 17.19
N ASN A 84 2.49 1.36 17.73
CA ASN A 84 2.92 1.76 19.07
C ASN A 84 3.58 3.14 19.12
N ALA A 85 3.86 3.75 17.95
CA ALA A 85 4.43 5.09 17.91
C ALA A 85 3.37 6.12 18.31
N PRO A 86 3.71 7.11 19.17
CA PRO A 86 2.76 8.16 19.52
C PRO A 86 2.35 8.92 18.26
N LYS A 87 1.06 9.27 18.17
CA LYS A 87 0.51 10.02 17.04
C LYS A 87 0.83 11.50 17.23
N LYS A 88 1.23 12.18 16.16
CA LYS A 88 1.45 13.62 16.16
C LYS A 88 0.12 14.33 16.50
N PRO A 89 0.14 15.32 17.41
CA PRO A 89 -1.05 16.08 17.74
C PRO A 89 -1.42 17.02 16.60
N LEU A 90 -2.64 17.54 16.66
CA LEU A 90 -3.11 18.51 15.68
C LEU A 90 -2.46 19.88 15.93
N SER A 91 -2.25 20.65 14.87
CA SER A 91 -1.89 22.05 15.03
C SER A 91 -3.13 22.86 15.41
N ALA A 92 -2.92 24.05 16.00
CA ALA A 92 -4.01 24.97 16.35
C ALA A 92 -4.95 25.24 15.17
N TYR A 93 -4.40 25.39 13.95
CA TYR A 93 -5.21 25.57 12.74
C TYR A 93 -6.05 24.33 12.40
N PHE A 94 -5.51 23.12 12.53
CA PHE A 94 -6.29 21.90 12.29
C PHE A 94 -7.36 21.67 13.36
N MET A 95 -7.10 22.06 14.61
CA MET A 95 -8.12 22.09 15.67
C MET A 95 -9.23 23.09 15.33
N PHE A 96 -8.88 24.26 14.80
CA PHE A 96 -9.87 25.22 14.30
C PHE A 96 -10.70 24.65 13.14
N LEU A 97 -10.09 23.92 12.19
CA LEU A 97 -10.83 23.22 11.13
C LEU A 97 -11.79 22.16 11.68
N GLN A 98 -11.37 21.40 12.70
CA GLN A 98 -12.26 20.46 13.39
C GLN A 98 -13.40 21.18 14.09
N TRP A 99 -13.11 22.30 14.74
CA TRP A 99 -14.11 23.11 15.43
C TRP A 99 -15.16 23.69 14.47
N ILE A 100 -14.77 24.11 13.26
CA ILE A 100 -15.71 24.48 12.21
C ILE A 100 -16.55 23.27 11.81
N ARG A 101 -15.89 22.16 11.46
CA ARG A 101 -16.56 20.95 10.93
C ARG A 101 -17.42 20.21 11.95
N ALA A 102 -17.25 20.49 13.24
CA ALA A 102 -18.06 19.90 14.31
C ALA A 102 -19.48 20.49 14.37
N ASP A 103 -19.73 21.63 13.74
CA ASP A 103 -21.00 22.34 13.81
C ASP A 103 -21.48 22.77 12.41
N PRO A 104 -22.64 22.26 11.93
CA PRO A 104 -23.20 22.65 10.63
C PRO A 104 -23.39 24.15 10.46
N ALA A 105 -23.68 24.89 11.54
CA ALA A 105 -23.83 26.34 11.47
C ALA A 105 -22.50 27.04 11.12
N ARG A 106 -21.38 26.53 11.64
CA ARG A 106 -20.04 27.07 11.32
C ARG A 106 -19.57 26.65 9.95
N ILE A 107 -19.93 25.44 9.51
CA ILE A 107 -19.72 25.00 8.13
C ILE A 107 -20.41 26.00 7.19
N GLN A 108 -21.68 26.33 7.44
CA GLN A 108 -22.40 27.29 6.62
C GLN A 108 -21.81 28.71 6.72
N ASP A 109 -21.40 29.18 7.90
CA ASP A 109 -20.78 30.51 8.08
C ASP A 109 -19.46 30.65 7.32
N VAL A 110 -18.61 29.62 7.38
CA VAL A 110 -17.24 29.71 6.84
C VAL A 110 -17.15 29.22 5.38
N PHE A 111 -17.90 28.19 5.02
CA PHE A 111 -17.83 27.56 3.70
C PHE A 111 -19.05 27.85 2.82
N GLY A 112 -20.18 28.23 3.40
CA GLY A 112 -21.44 28.33 2.66
C GLY A 112 -21.82 27.00 2.01
N GLU A 113 -22.27 27.06 0.76
CA GLU A 113 -22.59 25.88 -0.06
C GLU A 113 -21.38 25.30 -0.80
N GLU A 114 -20.17 25.80 -0.55
CA GLU A 114 -18.98 25.35 -1.29
C GLU A 114 -18.59 23.92 -0.88
N GLY A 115 -18.68 22.99 -1.83
CA GLY A 115 -18.33 21.58 -1.63
C GLY A 115 -16.87 21.26 -1.98
N GLU A 116 -16.19 22.12 -2.75
CA GLU A 116 -14.81 21.84 -3.17
C GLU A 116 -13.83 22.03 -2.00
N THR A 117 -13.18 20.94 -1.58
CA THR A 117 -12.24 20.93 -0.45
C THR A 117 -11.11 21.95 -0.60
N THR A 118 -10.61 22.16 -1.82
CA THR A 118 -9.57 23.15 -2.10
C THR A 118 -10.06 24.55 -1.77
N ARG A 119 -11.27 24.92 -2.21
CA ARG A 119 -11.85 26.24 -1.95
C ARG A 119 -12.21 26.43 -0.49
N GLN A 120 -12.78 25.41 0.16
CA GLN A 120 -13.01 25.41 1.61
C GLN A 120 -11.71 25.67 2.39
N SER A 121 -10.59 25.08 1.95
CA SER A 121 -9.30 25.29 2.61
C SER A 121 -8.81 26.74 2.49
N VAL A 122 -9.09 27.42 1.38
CA VAL A 122 -8.78 28.84 1.18
C VAL A 122 -9.67 29.70 2.09
N LEU A 123 -10.97 29.44 2.15
CA LEU A 123 -11.93 30.17 3.00
C LEU A 123 -11.57 30.05 4.48
N ALA A 124 -11.30 28.83 4.98
CA ALA A 124 -10.88 28.65 6.37
C ALA A 124 -9.54 29.33 6.67
N ALA A 125 -8.61 29.33 5.73
CA ALA A 125 -7.34 30.03 5.92
C ALA A 125 -7.54 31.55 6.00
N SER A 126 -8.45 32.13 5.22
CA SER A 126 -8.83 33.53 5.33
C SER A 126 -9.48 33.83 6.68
N LYS A 127 -10.50 33.05 7.08
CA LYS A 127 -11.17 33.20 8.39
C LYS A 127 -10.17 33.10 9.55
N TRP A 128 -9.24 32.14 9.51
CA TRP A 128 -8.19 32.02 10.52
C TRP A 128 -7.30 33.26 10.61
N ARG A 129 -6.97 33.92 9.50
CA ARG A 129 -6.19 35.16 9.51
C ARG A 129 -6.97 36.32 10.13
N GLU A 130 -8.27 36.38 9.89
CA GLU A 130 -9.19 37.41 10.42
C GLU A 130 -9.43 37.29 11.93
N LEU A 131 -9.33 36.08 12.51
CA LEU A 131 -9.47 35.90 13.96
C LEU A 131 -8.45 36.73 14.74
N SER A 132 -8.91 37.33 15.84
CA SER A 132 -8.06 38.00 16.80
C SER A 132 -7.15 37.02 17.57
N ASP A 133 -6.10 37.54 18.19
CA ASP A 133 -5.21 36.73 19.04
C ASP A 133 -5.95 36.11 20.23
N ALA A 134 -6.97 36.79 20.75
CA ALA A 134 -7.82 36.27 21.82
C ALA A 134 -8.63 35.04 21.38
N GLU A 135 -9.17 35.05 20.16
CA GLU A 135 -9.92 33.92 19.59
C GLU A 135 -9.01 32.76 19.18
N LYS A 136 -7.78 33.06 18.75
CA LYS A 136 -6.75 32.04 18.45
C LYS A 136 -6.16 31.39 19.70
N LYS A 137 -6.09 32.14 20.82
CA LYS A 137 -5.47 31.72 22.08
C LYS A 137 -5.91 30.32 22.57
N PRO A 138 -7.21 29.96 22.63
CA PRO A 138 -7.59 28.62 23.07
C PRO A 138 -7.02 27.51 22.17
N PHE A 139 -7.01 27.70 20.85
CA PHE A 139 -6.45 26.72 19.91
C PHE A 139 -4.93 26.62 20.02
N LEU A 140 -4.25 27.75 20.19
CA LEU A 140 -2.79 27.81 20.36
C LEU A 140 -2.37 27.13 21.67
N ALA A 141 -3.05 27.44 22.78
CA ALA A 141 -2.76 26.84 24.08
C ALA A 141 -3.02 25.33 24.10
N GLN A 142 -4.14 24.88 23.49
CA GLN A 142 -4.44 23.45 23.35
C GLN A 142 -3.37 22.73 22.51
N ALA A 143 -2.99 23.30 21.36
CA ALA A 143 -1.98 22.71 20.49
C ALA A 143 -0.59 22.66 21.16
N GLU A 144 -0.23 23.67 21.94
CA GLU A 144 1.01 23.68 22.72
C GLU A 144 1.01 22.59 23.79
N ARG A 145 -0.09 22.45 24.54
CA ARG A 145 -0.22 21.37 25.54
C ARG A 145 -0.09 19.98 24.91
N GLU A 146 -0.86 19.71 23.84
CA GLU A 146 -0.80 18.42 23.16
C GLU A 146 0.57 18.16 22.52
N LYS A 147 1.25 19.21 22.03
CA LYS A 147 2.63 19.12 21.53
C LYS A 147 3.59 18.67 22.63
N LEU A 148 3.51 19.26 23.82
CA LEU A 148 4.36 18.90 24.96
C LEU A 148 4.11 17.45 25.41
N GLU A 149 2.85 17.03 25.50
CA GLU A 149 2.47 15.65 25.83
C GLU A 149 3.01 14.66 24.78
N TYR A 150 2.88 14.99 23.49
CA TYR A 150 3.45 14.19 22.41
C TYR A 150 4.97 14.13 22.47
N GLU A 151 5.65 15.23 22.74
CA GLU A 151 7.11 15.26 22.83
C GLU A 151 7.61 14.39 23.98
N ALA A 152 6.93 14.40 25.13
CA ALA A 152 7.22 13.51 26.25
C ALA A 152 6.99 12.03 25.87
N ALA A 153 5.82 11.71 25.31
CA ALA A 153 5.49 10.34 24.87
C ALA A 153 6.46 9.84 23.78
N ARG A 154 6.88 10.71 22.87
CA ARG A 154 7.84 10.39 21.80
C ARG A 154 9.22 10.08 22.35
N LYS A 155 9.71 10.84 23.34
CA LYS A 155 11.01 10.55 23.99
C LYS A 155 11.00 9.19 24.67
N VAL A 156 9.97 8.88 25.46
CA VAL A 156 9.81 7.57 26.10
C VAL A 156 9.74 6.44 25.08
N TYR A 157 9.01 6.65 23.98
CA TYR A 157 8.95 5.68 22.88
C TYR A 157 10.33 5.49 22.25
N GLU A 158 11.04 6.57 21.91
CA GLU A 158 12.36 6.52 21.28
C GLU A 158 13.38 5.80 22.17
N GLU A 159 13.40 6.09 23.48
CA GLU A 159 14.24 5.39 24.47
C GLU A 159 13.94 3.88 24.52
N ARG A 160 12.65 3.50 24.56
CA ARG A 160 12.22 2.10 24.56
C ARG A 160 12.65 1.36 23.29
N THR A 161 12.61 2.04 22.15
CA THR A 161 12.90 1.42 20.84
C THR A 161 14.37 1.43 20.46
N SER A 162 15.17 2.36 20.99
CA SER A 162 16.58 2.54 20.62
C SER A 162 17.54 1.53 21.27
N GLY A 163 17.05 0.66 22.17
CA GLY A 163 17.87 -0.33 22.90
C GLY A 163 17.58 -1.81 22.58
N VAL A 164 16.56 -2.12 21.78
CA VAL A 164 16.15 -3.52 21.50
C VAL A 164 16.64 -3.92 20.10
N SER A 165 17.95 -4.08 19.94
CA SER A 165 18.52 -4.79 18.78
C SER A 165 18.42 -6.30 19.02
N LYS A 166 17.28 -6.89 18.68
CA LYS A 166 17.26 -8.29 18.24
C LYS A 166 17.22 -8.26 16.72
N SER A 167 18.31 -8.67 16.08
CA SER A 167 18.40 -8.76 14.62
C SER A 167 17.30 -9.69 14.11
N ASN A 168 16.27 -9.12 13.49
CA ASN A 168 15.28 -9.89 12.76
C ASN A 168 15.90 -10.29 11.42
N PRO A 169 16.00 -11.59 11.07
CA PRO A 169 16.59 -12.03 9.80
C PRO A 169 15.84 -11.52 8.54
N TYR A 170 14.71 -10.84 8.72
CA TYR A 170 13.93 -10.21 7.65
C TYR A 170 14.28 -8.72 7.38
N THR A 171 15.26 -8.13 8.07
CA THR A 171 15.75 -6.76 7.79
C THR A 171 16.60 -6.72 6.52
N GLY A 172 15.95 -6.89 5.36
CA GLY A 172 16.64 -6.98 4.07
C GLY A 172 15.73 -7.05 2.85
N GLY A 173 14.46 -6.66 2.98
CA GLY A 173 13.51 -6.66 1.86
C GLY A 173 12.41 -7.68 2.03
N PHE A 174 11.44 -7.38 2.88
CA PHE A 174 10.18 -8.11 2.91
C PHE A 174 9.27 -7.64 1.77
N MET A 175 9.66 -8.04 0.56
CA MET A 175 8.77 -8.34 -0.57
C MET A 175 9.46 -9.22 -1.63
N HIS A 176 10.50 -9.97 -1.27
CA HIS A 176 10.86 -11.18 -2.00
C HIS A 176 9.95 -12.29 -1.48
N MET A 177 8.74 -12.41 -2.03
CA MET A 177 8.02 -13.68 -1.93
C MET A 177 8.80 -14.71 -2.74
N THR A 178 9.83 -15.31 -2.14
CA THR A 178 10.30 -16.63 -2.54
C THR A 178 9.38 -17.67 -1.89
N GLY A 179 8.14 -17.68 -2.36
CA GLY A 179 7.24 -18.83 -2.31
C GLY A 179 7.30 -19.58 -3.64
N SER A 180 8.51 -19.82 -4.15
CA SER A 180 8.75 -20.84 -5.17
C SER A 180 10.02 -21.54 -4.71
N THR A 181 9.85 -22.78 -4.26
CA THR A 181 10.94 -23.71 -3.99
C THR A 181 11.98 -23.61 -5.10
N VAL A 182 13.21 -23.32 -4.71
CA VAL A 182 14.39 -23.43 -5.56
C VAL A 182 14.44 -24.85 -6.12
N THR A 183 13.99 -25.02 -7.36
CA THR A 183 14.46 -26.13 -8.20
C THR A 183 15.63 -25.56 -8.99
N SER A 184 16.84 -25.99 -8.61
CA SER A 184 18.07 -25.60 -9.27
C SER A 184 18.08 -26.11 -10.71
N ASN A 185 18.03 -25.21 -11.70
CA ASN A 185 18.59 -25.52 -13.01
C ASN A 185 19.73 -24.55 -13.28
N SER A 186 20.92 -24.99 -12.87
CA SER A 186 22.21 -24.50 -13.36
C SER A 186 22.23 -24.60 -14.89
N TRP A 187 22.40 -23.48 -15.57
CA TRP A 187 22.85 -23.44 -16.96
C TRP A 187 24.16 -22.68 -16.96
N GLY A 188 25.25 -23.44 -16.96
CA GLY A 188 26.60 -22.91 -17.11
C GLY A 188 26.75 -22.23 -18.46
N THR A 189 27.14 -20.95 -18.44
CA THR A 189 27.63 -20.26 -19.63
C THR A 189 29.13 -20.49 -19.71
N SER A 190 29.53 -21.40 -20.61
CA SER A 190 30.92 -21.52 -21.05
C SER A 190 31.32 -20.21 -21.74
N THR A 191 32.38 -19.58 -21.25
CA THR A 191 33.00 -18.43 -21.92
C THR A 191 34.00 -18.94 -22.95
N ASP A 192 33.76 -18.63 -24.23
CA ASP A 192 34.82 -18.61 -25.24
C ASP A 192 34.88 -17.21 -25.87
N ALA A 193 36.11 -16.78 -26.12
CA ALA A 193 36.49 -15.43 -26.52
C ALA A 193 36.43 -15.27 -28.04
N GLY A 194 36.03 -14.08 -28.51
CA GLY A 194 36.06 -13.78 -29.95
C GLY A 194 35.81 -12.30 -30.26
N LEU A 195 36.84 -11.65 -30.78
CA LEU A 195 37.02 -10.23 -31.07
C LEU A 195 36.13 -9.67 -32.21
N GLY A 196 35.93 -8.34 -32.22
CA GLY A 196 35.64 -7.60 -33.48
C GLY A 196 34.57 -6.50 -33.35
N GLY A 197 34.97 -5.24 -33.47
CA GLY A 197 34.12 -4.08 -33.18
C GLY A 197 33.37 -3.46 -34.37
N ARG A 198 32.56 -2.44 -34.08
CA ARG A 198 32.53 -1.10 -34.72
C ARG A 198 31.33 -0.27 -34.26
N ARG A 199 31.56 1.03 -34.21
CA ARG A 199 30.69 2.10 -33.69
C ARG A 199 29.52 2.39 -34.61
N GLY A 200 28.37 2.72 -34.02
CA GLY A 200 27.25 3.42 -34.66
C GLY A 200 26.47 4.18 -33.60
N SER A 201 26.50 5.51 -33.67
CA SER A 201 25.78 6.42 -32.78
C SER A 201 24.32 6.54 -33.24
N SER A 202 23.36 6.24 -32.36
CA SER A 202 22.06 6.91 -32.42
C SER A 202 21.40 6.95 -31.04
N SER A 203 20.81 8.11 -30.77
CA SER A 203 20.12 8.53 -29.56
C SER A 203 18.83 7.74 -29.33
N SER A 204 18.65 7.16 -28.14
CA SER A 204 17.48 7.39 -27.24
C SER A 204 17.31 6.31 -26.14
N LYS A 205 17.25 6.80 -24.90
CA LYS A 205 16.49 6.32 -23.71
C LYS A 205 16.43 4.82 -23.35
N LEU A 206 16.96 4.51 -22.16
CA LEU A 206 16.57 3.39 -21.27
C LEU A 206 16.54 3.94 -19.81
N PRO A 207 16.01 3.23 -18.79
CA PRO A 207 15.01 2.15 -18.76
C PRO A 207 13.87 2.43 -17.74
N GLY A 208 12.69 1.90 -17.99
CA GLY A 208 11.55 1.99 -17.06
C GLY A 208 10.72 0.71 -17.07
N GLY A 209 11.36 -0.43 -16.80
CA GLY A 209 10.69 -1.71 -16.66
C GLY A 209 9.96 -1.79 -15.32
N ALA A 210 8.71 -1.35 -15.27
CA ALA A 210 7.81 -1.73 -14.19
C ALA A 210 7.37 -3.18 -14.42
N SER A 211 7.92 -4.11 -13.65
CA SER A 211 7.38 -5.48 -13.59
C SER A 211 6.00 -5.42 -12.95
N PHE A 212 4.95 -5.51 -13.75
CA PHE A 212 3.65 -5.92 -13.25
C PHE A 212 3.81 -7.33 -12.70
N GLY A 213 3.59 -7.51 -11.39
CA GLY A 213 3.53 -8.82 -10.78
C GLY A 213 2.41 -9.61 -11.46
N ALA A 214 2.80 -10.59 -12.28
CA ALA A 214 1.87 -11.60 -12.74
C ALA A 214 1.40 -12.38 -11.52
N ILE A 215 0.09 -12.46 -11.30
CA ILE A 215 -0.50 -13.45 -10.41
C ILE A 215 -0.17 -14.80 -11.05
N VAL A 216 0.83 -15.48 -10.53
CA VAL A 216 1.21 -16.82 -10.98
C VAL A 216 0.17 -17.78 -10.42
N PHE A 217 -0.71 -18.28 -11.28
CA PHE A 217 -1.54 -19.42 -10.95
C PHE A 217 -0.63 -20.63 -10.76
N SER A 218 -0.49 -21.09 -9.52
CA SER A 218 0.15 -22.36 -9.22
C SER A 218 -0.74 -23.49 -9.76
N PRO A 219 -0.23 -24.41 -10.61
CA PRO A 219 -1.03 -25.49 -11.18
C PRO A 219 -1.23 -26.67 -10.23
N ASN A 220 -0.90 -26.55 -8.94
CA ASN A 220 -0.95 -27.66 -8.01
C ASN A 220 -1.60 -27.32 -6.66
N SER A 221 -2.73 -26.63 -6.70
CA SER A 221 -3.71 -26.72 -5.60
C SER A 221 -4.67 -27.81 -5.99
N ALA A 222 -4.62 -28.93 -5.26
CA ALA A 222 -5.49 -30.08 -5.47
C ALA A 222 -6.95 -29.61 -5.63
N TYR A 223 -7.54 -30.02 -6.75
CA TYR A 223 -8.97 -29.92 -6.98
C TYR A 223 -9.65 -30.92 -6.04
N ASP A 224 -10.29 -30.45 -4.98
CA ASP A 224 -11.36 -31.22 -4.34
C ASP A 224 -12.66 -30.90 -5.09
N GLU A 225 -13.03 -31.82 -5.97
CA GLU A 225 -14.24 -31.75 -6.81
C GLU A 225 -15.51 -32.24 -6.09
N GLU A 226 -15.40 -32.59 -4.81
CA GLU A 226 -16.54 -33.04 -3.99
C GLU A 226 -16.85 -32.07 -2.85
N ALA A 227 -17.50 -30.96 -3.20
CA ALA A 227 -18.36 -30.23 -2.28
C ALA A 227 -19.61 -29.75 -3.03
N VAL A 228 -20.32 -30.72 -3.62
CA VAL A 228 -21.76 -30.61 -3.85
C VAL A 228 -22.40 -30.66 -2.47
N GLY A 229 -22.63 -29.48 -1.89
CA GLY A 229 -23.44 -29.30 -0.71
C GLY A 229 -24.48 -28.24 -1.04
N ASP A 230 -25.64 -28.69 -1.49
CA ASP A 230 -26.86 -27.90 -1.54
C ASP A 230 -27.19 -27.47 -0.11
N GLY A 231 -26.72 -26.29 0.27
CA GLY A 231 -27.03 -25.64 1.52
C GLY A 231 -27.62 -24.28 1.23
N ASP A 232 -28.95 -24.22 1.19
CA ASP A 232 -29.72 -22.98 1.24
C ASP A 232 -29.17 -22.09 2.36
N MET A 233 -28.56 -20.97 1.97
CA MET A 233 -28.05 -19.97 2.90
C MET A 233 -28.84 -18.66 2.75
N GLU A 234 -30.16 -18.77 2.58
CA GLU A 234 -31.08 -17.61 2.62
C GLU A 234 -31.47 -17.18 4.04
N ASP A 235 -31.04 -17.86 5.11
CA ASP A 235 -31.59 -17.61 6.46
C ASP A 235 -30.61 -17.02 7.50
N MET A 236 -29.60 -16.25 7.07
CA MET A 236 -28.70 -15.53 8.02
C MET A 236 -28.62 -14.02 7.80
N LEU A 237 -29.63 -13.41 7.16
CA LEU A 237 -29.71 -11.97 6.94
C LEU A 237 -30.91 -11.32 7.64
N ASN A 238 -31.10 -11.56 8.94
CA ASN A 238 -31.85 -10.59 9.72
C ASN A 238 -31.43 -10.43 11.19
N THR A 239 -31.45 -9.16 11.57
CA THR A 239 -31.44 -8.60 12.93
C THR A 239 -30.08 -8.37 13.60
N ILE A 240 -29.50 -7.20 13.33
CA ILE A 240 -28.78 -6.44 14.37
C ILE A 240 -29.36 -5.03 14.45
N HIS A 241 -30.21 -4.83 15.48
CA HIS A 241 -30.60 -3.52 15.98
C HIS A 241 -29.41 -2.86 16.69
N TRP A 242 -29.14 -1.60 16.40
CA TRP A 242 -28.21 -0.78 17.19
C TRP A 242 -28.96 -0.08 18.31
N LYS A 243 -28.42 -0.15 19.52
CA LYS A 243 -28.83 0.61 20.70
C LYS A 243 -27.69 1.55 21.07
#